data_AF-A0A5E6N8R8-F1
#
_entry.id   AF-A0A5E6N8R8-F1
#
_cell.length_a   1.000
_cell.length_b   1.000
_cell.length_c   1.000
_cell.angle_alpha   90.00
_cell.angle_beta   90.00
_cell.angle_gamma   90.00
#
_symmetry.space_group_name_H-M   'P 1'
#
loop_
_entity.id
_entity.type
_entity.pdbx_description
1 polymer ?
#
loop_
_entity_poly.entity_id
_entity_poly.type
_entity_poly.pdbx_seq_one_letter_code
_entity_poly.pdbx_strand_id
1 'polypeptide(L)'
;MGLIHMNGRVYDPQIGRFLGTDPYIQSPYNTQSYNRYSYTINNPLKYTDPDGNFFLAFLAAAITKTIVTNIAMGLIAQMFVAYAVSYAVTYIAIGSAKVAQGAGLSAALFMGIGGLRGGKIGANGKMQYNPGWESGSMKTLAAHGLAGGIVQDRMGGSFGAGFLSGSLGSYLG
;
A
#
# COMPACT_ATOMS: atom_id res chain seq x y z
N MET A 1 -5.19 17.82 -40.76
CA MET A 1 -5.96 18.15 -39.55
C MET A 1 -5.61 17.13 -38.48
N GLY A 2 -4.77 17.49 -37.52
CA GLY A 2 -4.18 16.58 -36.52
C GLY A 2 -4.60 16.88 -35.08
N LEU A 3 -5.79 17.46 -34.88
CA LEU A 3 -6.28 17.83 -33.55
C LEU A 3 -6.71 16.58 -32.76
N ILE A 4 -6.34 16.52 -31.49
CA ILE A 4 -6.64 15.41 -30.58
C ILE A 4 -7.75 15.85 -29.63
N HIS A 5 -8.87 15.13 -29.61
CA HIS A 5 -9.97 15.39 -28.68
C HIS A 5 -9.73 14.65 -27.36
N MET A 6 -9.38 15.37 -26.29
CA MET A 6 -9.04 14.79 -24.97
C MET A 6 -10.20 14.89 -23.98
N ASN A 7 -11.40 14.46 -24.38
CA ASN A 7 -12.66 14.53 -23.62
C ASN A 7 -13.08 15.94 -23.13
N GLY A 8 -12.35 16.55 -22.21
CA GLY A 8 -12.64 17.88 -21.66
C GLY A 8 -12.20 19.04 -22.55
N ARG A 9 -11.14 18.88 -23.36
CA ARG A 9 -10.60 19.94 -24.24
C ARG A 9 -10.02 19.36 -25.54
N VAL A 10 -9.98 20.20 -26.58
CA VAL A 10 -9.30 19.89 -27.84
C VAL A 10 -7.84 20.34 -27.74
N TYR A 11 -6.92 19.41 -27.99
CA TYR A 11 -5.49 19.61 -28.00
C TYR A 11 -4.97 19.69 -29.44
N ASP A 12 -4.12 20.67 -29.71
CA ASP A 12 -3.38 20.76 -30.96
C ASP A 12 -1.92 20.33 -30.75
N PRO A 13 -1.51 19.15 -31.23
CA PRO A 13 -0.14 18.66 -31.11
C PRO A 13 0.87 19.46 -31.93
N GLN A 14 0.46 20.24 -32.95
CA GLN A 14 1.39 21.04 -33.75
C GLN A 14 1.93 22.25 -32.97
N ILE A 15 1.08 22.86 -32.12
CA ILE A 15 1.46 23.99 -31.26
C ILE A 15 1.72 23.57 -29.81
N GLY A 16 1.45 22.30 -29.47
CA GLY A 16 1.67 21.76 -28.13
C GLY A 16 0.73 22.33 -27.06
N ARG A 17 -0.47 22.79 -27.44
CA ARG A 17 -1.38 23.55 -26.55
C ARG A 17 -2.84 23.16 -26.73
N PHE A 18 -3.65 23.43 -25.70
CA PHE A 18 -5.10 23.32 -25.80
C PHE A 18 -5.70 24.53 -26.52
N LEU A 19 -6.76 24.30 -27.29
CA LEU A 19 -7.52 25.34 -27.98
C LEU A 19 -8.55 26.03 -27.06
N GLY A 20 -8.94 25.37 -25.96
CA GLY A 20 -9.84 25.91 -24.94
C GLY A 20 -9.10 26.27 -23.64
N THR A 21 -9.62 27.26 -22.92
CA THR A 21 -9.13 27.63 -21.58
C THR A 21 -9.42 26.54 -20.56
N ASP A 22 -8.45 26.23 -19.70
CA ASP A 22 -8.70 25.46 -18.47
C ASP A 22 -9.65 26.22 -17.54
N PRO A 23 -10.78 25.64 -17.10
CA PRO A 23 -11.61 26.24 -16.06
C PRO A 23 -10.95 26.22 -14.68
N TYR A 24 -9.91 25.41 -14.45
CA TYR A 24 -9.28 25.23 -13.14
C TYR A 24 -7.85 25.77 -13.09
N ILE A 25 -7.52 26.49 -12.01
CA ILE A 25 -6.14 26.89 -11.70
C ILE A 25 -5.54 25.81 -10.79
N GLN A 26 -4.57 25.06 -11.32
CA GLN A 26 -4.01 23.86 -10.68
C GLN A 26 -3.25 24.15 -9.38
N SER A 27 -2.55 25.30 -9.30
CA SER A 27 -1.83 25.74 -8.11
C SER A 27 -1.82 27.28 -8.07
N PRO A 28 -2.55 27.91 -7.15
CA PRO A 28 -2.57 29.37 -7.01
C PRO A 28 -1.20 29.98 -6.72
N TYR A 29 -0.28 29.20 -6.16
CA TYR A 29 1.07 29.62 -5.81
C TYR A 29 2.09 29.35 -6.91
N ASN A 30 1.71 28.67 -8.00
CA ASN A 30 2.57 28.43 -9.15
C ASN A 30 2.17 29.33 -10.31
N THR A 31 3.06 30.24 -10.70
CA THR A 31 2.85 31.17 -11.81
C THR A 31 2.60 30.46 -13.14
N GLN A 32 3.10 29.22 -13.31
CA GLN A 32 2.85 28.40 -14.51
C GLN A 32 1.41 27.90 -14.62
N SER A 33 0.71 27.70 -13.50
CA SER A 33 -0.69 27.25 -13.50
C SER A 33 -1.67 28.32 -13.97
N TYR A 34 -1.23 29.56 -14.14
CA TYR A 34 -2.02 30.63 -14.77
C TYR A 34 -2.04 30.54 -16.30
N ASN A 35 -1.15 29.74 -16.91
CA ASN A 35 -1.19 29.47 -18.34
C ASN A 35 -2.23 28.38 -18.65
N ARG A 36 -3.48 28.81 -18.78
CA ARG A 36 -4.68 27.95 -18.95
C ARG A 36 -4.75 27.19 -20.29
N TYR A 37 -3.80 27.40 -21.18
CA TYR A 37 -3.69 26.70 -22.47
C TYR A 37 -2.53 25.70 -22.51
N SER A 38 -1.70 25.66 -21.45
CA SER A 38 -0.55 24.76 -21.40
C SER A 38 -0.99 23.31 -21.27
N TYR A 39 -0.36 22.44 -22.06
CA TYR A 39 -0.46 21.00 -21.86
C TYR A 39 0.51 20.60 -20.74
N THR A 40 -0.01 20.01 -19.68
CA THR A 40 0.76 19.40 -18.57
C THR A 40 1.86 20.28 -17.97
N ILE A 41 1.57 21.58 -17.76
CA ILE A 41 2.51 22.59 -17.23
C ILE A 41 3.80 22.67 -18.09
N ASN A 42 3.65 22.52 -19.40
CA ASN A 42 4.75 22.46 -20.38
C ASN A 42 5.74 21.30 -20.15
N ASN A 43 5.32 20.21 -19.50
CA ASN A 43 6.14 19.02 -19.31
C ASN A 43 5.43 17.73 -19.79
N PRO A 44 5.26 17.57 -21.11
CA PRO A 44 4.60 16.41 -21.71
C PRO A 44 5.35 15.08 -21.55
N LEU A 45 6.63 15.12 -21.20
CA LEU A 45 7.45 13.92 -21.01
C LEU A 45 7.21 13.26 -19.64
N LYS A 46 6.87 14.07 -18.64
CA LYS A 46 6.67 13.60 -17.26
C LYS A 46 5.19 13.36 -16.94
N TYR A 47 4.31 14.11 -17.60
CA TYR A 47 2.90 14.18 -17.26
C TYR A 47 2.06 14.00 -18.52
N THR A 48 1.04 13.17 -18.41
CA THR A 48 0.03 12.94 -19.46
C THR A 48 -1.32 13.35 -18.88
N ASP A 49 -2.13 14.07 -19.65
CA ASP A 49 -3.48 14.49 -19.26
C ASP A 49 -4.52 13.64 -20.02
N PRO A 50 -5.07 12.57 -19.41
CA PRO A 50 -5.96 11.62 -20.10
C PRO A 50 -7.37 12.18 -20.37
N ASP A 51 -7.86 13.02 -19.47
CA ASP A 51 -9.23 13.56 -19.50
C ASP A 51 -9.29 15.03 -19.96
N GLY A 52 -8.13 15.59 -20.36
CA GLY A 52 -7.97 17.00 -20.69
C GLY A 52 -8.16 17.91 -19.49
N ASN A 53 -8.06 17.39 -18.26
CA ASN A 53 -8.15 18.10 -16.99
C ASN A 53 -7.13 17.55 -15.98
N PHE A 54 -5.88 17.98 -16.12
CA PHE A 54 -4.76 17.56 -15.27
C PHE A 54 -5.00 17.70 -13.75
N PHE A 55 -5.86 18.61 -13.31
CA PHE A 55 -6.17 18.81 -11.88
C PHE A 55 -6.91 17.63 -11.23
N LEU A 56 -7.90 17.05 -11.90
CA LEU A 56 -8.67 15.92 -11.35
C LEU A 56 -7.81 14.67 -11.19
N ALA A 57 -6.98 14.38 -12.20
CA ALA A 57 -6.03 13.27 -12.15
C ALA A 57 -4.96 13.46 -11.06
N PHE A 58 -4.40 14.67 -10.92
CA PHE A 58 -3.43 14.97 -9.88
C PHE A 58 -4.03 14.90 -8.47
N LEU A 59 -5.23 15.45 -8.28
CA LEU A 59 -5.92 15.43 -6.99
C LEU A 59 -6.27 13.99 -6.58
N ALA A 60 -6.79 13.18 -7.51
CA ALA A 60 -7.05 11.77 -7.27
C ALA A 60 -5.75 11.03 -6.87
N ALA A 61 -4.66 11.21 -7.62
CA ALA A 61 -3.38 10.57 -7.31
C ALA A 61 -2.80 11.00 -5.95
N ALA A 62 -2.92 12.28 -5.57
CA ALA A 62 -2.44 12.80 -4.29
C ALA A 62 -3.24 12.25 -3.10
N ILE A 63 -4.57 12.16 -3.23
CA ILE A 63 -5.45 11.57 -2.22
C ILE A 63 -5.14 10.09 -2.05
N THR A 64 -5.06 9.33 -3.15
CA THR A 64 -4.74 7.90 -3.10
C THR A 64 -3.36 7.66 -2.47
N LYS A 65 -2.34 8.44 -2.86
CA LYS A 65 -1.00 8.33 -2.27
C LYS A 65 -1.02 8.53 -0.76
N THR A 66 -1.72 9.56 -0.29
CA THR A 66 -1.79 9.90 1.15
C THR A 66 -2.51 8.83 1.97
N ILE A 67 -3.62 8.29 1.44
CA ILE A 67 -4.38 7.22 2.10
C ILE A 67 -3.53 5.94 2.18
N VAL A 68 -2.89 5.54 1.08
CA VAL A 68 -2.04 4.33 1.05
C VAL A 68 -0.85 4.47 2.01
N THR A 69 -0.19 5.65 2.04
CA THR A 69 0.93 5.86 2.96
C THR A 69 0.49 5.84 4.42
N ASN A 70 -0.65 6.43 4.79
CA ASN A 70 -1.12 6.42 6.17
C ASN A 70 -1.50 5.02 6.66
N ILE A 71 -2.15 4.22 5.80
CA ILE A 71 -2.47 2.82 6.12
C ILE A 71 -1.19 1.99 6.26
N ALA A 72 -0.24 2.14 5.32
CA ALA A 72 1.02 1.42 5.35
C ALA A 72 1.85 1.79 6.60
N MET A 73 1.92 3.07 6.95
CA MET A 73 2.63 3.55 8.14
C MET A 73 1.99 3.04 9.44
N GLY A 74 0.65 2.96 9.50
CA GLY A 74 -0.05 2.37 10.65
C GLY A 74 0.26 0.88 10.82
N LEU A 75 0.24 0.11 9.73
CA LEU A 75 0.63 -1.30 9.70
C LEU A 75 2.08 -1.50 10.14
N ILE A 76 3.00 -0.72 9.58
CA ILE A 76 4.42 -0.77 9.93
C ILE A 76 4.64 -0.44 11.41
N ALA A 77 3.96 0.58 11.94
CA ALA A 77 4.04 0.93 13.36
C ALA A 77 3.57 -0.22 14.27
N GLN A 78 2.46 -0.89 13.91
CA GLN A 78 1.97 -2.07 14.63
C GLN A 78 2.97 -3.23 14.59
N MET A 79 3.63 -3.46 13.45
CA MET A 79 4.68 -4.48 13.33
C MET A 79 5.90 -4.17 14.22
N PHE A 80 6.32 -2.91 14.31
CA PHE A 80 7.41 -2.49 15.20
C PHE A 80 7.05 -2.69 16.68
N VAL A 81 5.83 -2.32 17.08
CA VAL A 81 5.36 -2.55 18.46
C VAL A 81 5.31 -4.04 18.77
N ALA A 82 4.77 -4.85 17.86
CA ALA A 82 4.72 -6.30 18.01
C ALA A 82 6.13 -6.92 18.14
N TYR A 83 7.08 -6.49 17.31
CA TYR A 83 8.47 -6.91 17.41
C TYR A 83 9.04 -6.60 18.80
N ALA A 84 8.91 -5.34 19.24
CA ALA A 84 9.52 -4.88 20.49
C ALA A 84 8.93 -5.57 21.72
N VAL A 85 7.61 -5.72 21.78
CA VAL A 85 6.92 -6.39 22.89
C VAL A 85 7.30 -7.87 22.94
N SER A 86 7.19 -8.59 21.83
CA SER A 86 7.51 -10.02 21.79
C SER A 86 8.99 -10.29 22.03
N TYR A 87 9.89 -9.41 21.55
CA TYR A 87 11.30 -9.48 21.88
C TYR A 87 11.54 -9.33 23.38
N ALA A 88 10.99 -8.29 24.00
CA ALA A 88 11.18 -8.01 25.42
C ALA A 88 10.64 -9.14 26.31
N VAL A 89 9.41 -9.59 26.05
CA VAL A 89 8.77 -10.67 26.82
C VAL A 89 9.57 -11.97 26.72
N THR A 90 9.98 -12.34 25.49
CA THR A 90 10.73 -13.58 25.27
C THR A 90 12.13 -13.52 25.86
N TYR A 91 12.78 -12.34 25.80
CA TYR A 91 14.08 -12.14 26.41
C TYR A 91 14.03 -12.27 27.93
N ILE A 92 13.00 -11.71 28.58
CA ILE A 92 12.78 -11.85 30.03
C ILE A 92 12.52 -13.31 30.39
N ALA A 93 11.73 -14.04 29.59
CA ALA A 93 11.33 -15.40 29.89
C ALA A 93 12.44 -16.45 29.65
N ILE A 94 13.28 -16.28 28.62
CA ILE A 94 14.23 -17.30 28.14
C ILE A 94 15.69 -16.86 28.28
N GLY A 95 15.96 -15.56 28.50
CA GLY A 95 17.32 -15.01 28.67
C GLY A 95 18.21 -15.07 27.41
N SER A 96 17.66 -15.53 26.27
CA SER A 96 18.41 -15.77 25.05
C SER A 96 18.04 -14.77 23.95
N ALA A 97 18.99 -13.92 23.56
CA ALA A 97 18.79 -12.91 22.51
C ALA A 97 18.38 -13.53 21.16
N LYS A 98 18.97 -14.67 20.79
CA LYS A 98 18.65 -15.37 19.52
C LYS A 98 17.19 -15.80 19.44
N VAL A 99 16.63 -16.29 20.55
CA VAL A 99 15.23 -16.74 20.63
C VAL A 99 14.28 -15.54 20.67
N ALA A 100 14.66 -14.48 21.38
CA ALA A 100 13.90 -13.23 21.43
C ALA A 100 13.82 -12.54 20.06
N GLN A 101 14.90 -12.52 19.28
CA GLN A 101 14.89 -12.03 17.90
C GLN A 101 13.95 -12.85 17.00
N GLY A 102 13.97 -14.19 17.16
CA GLY A 102 13.03 -15.07 16.47
C GLY A 102 11.58 -14.73 16.80
N ALA A 103 11.24 -14.65 18.09
CA ALA A 103 9.88 -14.31 18.54
C ALA A 103 9.42 -12.91 18.11
N GLY A 104 10.31 -11.91 18.16
CA GLY A 104 10.02 -10.56 17.67
C GLY A 104 9.72 -10.55 16.17
N LEU A 105 10.55 -11.22 15.36
CA LEU A 105 10.36 -11.33 13.92
C LEU A 105 9.03 -12.02 13.59
N SER A 106 8.73 -13.13 14.28
CA SER A 106 7.45 -13.83 14.15
C SER A 106 6.28 -12.90 14.40
N ALA A 107 6.28 -12.22 15.55
CA ALA A 107 5.20 -11.33 15.95
C ALA A 107 4.99 -10.20 14.95
N ALA A 108 6.06 -9.59 14.44
CA ALA A 108 5.97 -8.56 13.42
C ALA A 108 5.35 -9.08 12.12
N LEU A 109 5.83 -10.22 11.61
CA LEU A 109 5.35 -10.79 10.35
C LEU A 109 3.88 -11.22 10.44
N PHE A 110 3.49 -11.90 11.51
CA PHE A 110 2.11 -12.33 11.72
C PHE A 110 1.16 -11.15 11.98
N MET A 111 1.62 -10.09 12.68
CA MET A 111 0.84 -8.86 12.84
C MET A 111 0.65 -8.12 11.51
N GLY A 112 1.67 -8.09 10.64
CA GLY A 112 1.55 -7.54 9.30
C GLY A 112 0.52 -8.28 8.44
N ILE A 113 0.52 -9.62 8.50
CA ILE A 113 -0.51 -10.45 7.86
C ILE A 113 -1.89 -10.17 8.47
N GLY A 114 -1.97 -10.07 9.79
CA GLY A 114 -3.20 -9.72 10.52
C GLY A 114 -3.79 -8.38 10.10
N GLY A 115 -2.97 -7.35 9.89
CA GLY A 115 -3.45 -6.05 9.41
C GLY A 115 -3.81 -6.02 7.91
N LEU A 116 -3.30 -6.96 7.10
CA LEU A 116 -3.75 -7.19 5.71
C LEU A 116 -5.05 -8.00 5.64
N ARG A 117 -5.25 -8.95 6.56
CA ARG A 117 -6.49 -9.70 6.77
C ARG A 117 -7.58 -8.86 7.43
N GLY A 118 -7.16 -7.95 8.29
CA GLY A 118 -7.97 -7.24 9.27
C GLY A 118 -9.14 -6.55 8.62
N GLY A 119 -10.34 -7.05 8.93
CA GLY A 119 -11.54 -6.37 8.54
C GLY A 119 -11.59 -5.00 9.22
N LYS A 120 -11.84 -3.95 8.45
CA LYS A 120 -12.06 -2.62 9.04
C LYS A 120 -13.32 -2.72 9.92
N ILE A 121 -13.26 -2.26 11.17
CA ILE A 121 -14.50 -2.01 11.91
C ILE A 121 -15.16 -0.85 11.18
N GLY A 122 -16.21 -1.14 10.42
CA GLY A 122 -16.97 -0.12 9.73
C GLY A 122 -17.58 0.85 10.74
N ALA A 123 -17.94 2.06 10.31
CA ALA A 123 -18.65 3.03 11.16
C ALA A 123 -19.98 2.49 11.75
N ASN A 124 -20.47 1.38 11.23
CA ASN A 124 -21.63 0.62 11.70
C ASN A 124 -21.30 -0.46 12.76
N GLY A 125 -20.07 -0.49 13.28
CA GLY A 125 -19.62 -1.47 14.29
C GLY A 125 -19.45 -2.90 13.76
N LYS A 126 -19.63 -3.15 12.46
CA LYS A 126 -19.47 -4.46 11.84
C LYS A 126 -18.05 -4.61 11.28
N MET A 127 -17.42 -5.74 11.53
CA MET A 127 -16.12 -6.08 10.92
C MET A 127 -16.32 -6.33 9.43
N GLN A 128 -15.85 -5.42 8.58
CA GLN A 128 -15.87 -5.58 7.13
C GLN A 128 -14.65 -6.38 6.71
N TYR A 129 -14.83 -7.69 6.51
CA TYR A 129 -13.79 -8.59 6.05
C TYR A 129 -13.24 -8.21 4.68
N ASN A 130 -11.92 -8.34 4.46
CA ASN A 130 -11.34 -8.15 3.14
C ASN A 130 -11.53 -9.42 2.28
N PRO A 131 -12.37 -9.40 1.23
CA PRO A 131 -12.72 -10.61 0.47
C PRO A 131 -11.48 -11.32 -0.07
N GLY A 132 -11.40 -12.64 0.11
CA GLY A 132 -10.29 -13.47 -0.37
C GLY A 132 -9.08 -13.57 0.56
N TRP A 133 -9.09 -12.93 1.73
CA TRP A 133 -8.11 -13.15 2.80
C TRP A 133 -8.61 -14.10 3.88
N GLU A 134 -9.74 -14.79 3.68
CA GLU A 134 -10.46 -15.62 4.68
C GLU A 134 -9.56 -16.69 5.33
N SER A 135 -9.94 -17.16 6.52
CA SER A 135 -9.32 -18.37 7.09
C SER A 135 -9.49 -19.51 6.10
N GLY A 136 -8.42 -20.26 5.84
CA GLY A 136 -8.39 -21.28 4.79
C GLY A 136 -8.24 -20.77 3.35
N SER A 137 -8.25 -19.46 3.08
CA SER A 137 -7.93 -18.95 1.74
C SER A 137 -6.46 -19.21 1.37
N MET A 138 -6.21 -19.55 0.11
CA MET A 138 -4.86 -19.77 -0.43
C MET A 138 -3.92 -18.57 -0.17
N LYS A 139 -4.44 -17.34 -0.20
CA LYS A 139 -3.64 -16.12 0.06
C LYS A 139 -3.15 -16.07 1.50
N THR A 140 -4.02 -16.44 2.43
CA THR A 140 -3.75 -16.48 3.87
C THR A 140 -2.82 -17.62 4.23
N LEU A 141 -3.05 -18.78 3.61
CA LEU A 141 -2.25 -19.98 3.73
C LEU A 141 -0.80 -19.73 3.30
N ALA A 142 -0.63 -19.14 2.11
CA ALA A 142 0.66 -18.78 1.58
C ALA A 142 1.34 -17.71 2.43
N ALA A 143 0.62 -16.69 2.89
CA ALA A 143 1.19 -15.63 3.73
C ALA A 143 1.71 -16.17 5.07
N HIS A 144 0.92 -16.98 5.80
CA HIS A 144 1.37 -17.58 7.06
C HIS A 144 2.43 -18.65 6.85
N GLY A 145 2.34 -19.45 5.78
CA GLY A 145 3.38 -20.40 5.41
C GLY A 145 4.71 -19.71 5.14
N LEU A 146 4.72 -18.66 4.30
CA LEU A 146 5.94 -17.89 4.05
C LEU A 146 6.50 -17.26 5.33
N ALA A 147 5.65 -16.68 6.17
CA ALA A 147 6.08 -16.12 7.44
C ALA A 147 6.67 -17.18 8.38
N GLY A 148 6.01 -18.33 8.53
CA GLY A 148 6.50 -19.44 9.34
C GLY A 148 7.81 -20.04 8.80
N GLY A 149 7.95 -20.14 7.49
CA GLY A 149 9.19 -20.58 6.83
C GLY A 149 10.36 -19.63 7.08
N ILE A 150 10.15 -18.32 6.91
CA ILE A 150 11.17 -17.28 7.16
C ILE A 150 11.63 -17.31 8.62
N VAL A 151 10.68 -17.39 9.56
CA VAL A 151 10.99 -17.47 10.99
C VAL A 151 11.80 -18.72 11.28
N GLN A 152 11.38 -19.89 10.77
CA GLN A 152 12.05 -21.15 11.07
C GLN A 152 13.46 -21.23 10.48
N ASP A 153 13.65 -20.72 9.26
CA ASP A 153 14.98 -20.60 8.63
C ASP A 153 15.90 -19.69 9.46
N ARG A 154 15.39 -18.53 9.92
CA ARG A 154 16.12 -17.60 10.80
C ARG A 154 16.48 -18.22 12.16
N MET A 155 15.64 -19.12 12.67
CA MET A 155 15.86 -19.82 13.94
C MET A 155 16.80 -21.03 13.81
N GLY A 156 17.20 -21.41 12.59
CA GLY A 156 18.11 -22.52 12.30
C GLY A 156 17.41 -23.86 12.04
N GLY A 157 16.09 -23.85 11.80
CA GLY A 157 15.33 -25.01 11.35
C GLY A 157 15.10 -25.03 9.84
N SER A 158 14.42 -26.06 9.33
CA SER A 158 14.11 -26.14 7.90
C SER A 158 12.93 -25.23 7.51
N PHE A 159 13.10 -24.45 6.45
CA PHE A 159 12.04 -23.60 5.90
C PHE A 159 10.75 -24.40 5.62
N GLY A 160 10.86 -25.60 5.05
CA GLY A 160 9.71 -26.43 4.69
C GLY A 160 8.83 -26.83 5.89
N ALA A 161 9.44 -27.13 7.04
CA ALA A 161 8.69 -27.41 8.26
C ALA A 161 7.98 -26.15 8.79
N GLY A 162 8.64 -24.99 8.71
CA GLY A 162 8.05 -23.70 9.07
C GLY A 162 6.90 -23.29 8.15
N PHE A 163 7.05 -23.54 6.84
CA PHE A 163 6.02 -23.26 5.85
C PHE A 163 4.79 -24.13 6.05
N LEU A 164 4.98 -25.43 6.22
CA LEU A 164 3.87 -26.35 6.44
C LEU A 164 3.16 -26.02 7.75
N SER A 165 3.90 -25.79 8.84
CA SER A 165 3.32 -25.41 10.14
C SER A 165 2.53 -24.11 10.08
N GLY A 166 3.10 -23.07 9.46
CA GLY A 166 2.44 -21.76 9.30
C GLY A 166 1.20 -21.83 8.40
N SER A 167 1.26 -22.60 7.32
CA SER A 167 0.12 -22.82 6.44
C SER A 167 -0.98 -23.63 7.15
N LEU A 168 -0.66 -24.76 7.76
CA LEU A 168 -1.65 -25.63 8.42
C LEU A 168 -2.36 -24.91 9.58
N GLY A 169 -1.64 -24.10 10.37
CA GLY A 169 -2.22 -23.26 11.42
C GLY A 169 -3.24 -22.24 10.90
N SER A 170 -3.08 -21.76 9.67
CA SER A 170 -4.04 -20.86 9.00
C SER A 170 -5.24 -21.57 8.35
N TYR A 171 -5.16 -22.88 8.14
CA TYR A 171 -6.23 -23.69 7.55
C TYR A 171 -7.20 -24.21 8.63
N LEU A 172 -6.66 -24.55 9.81
CA LEU A 172 -7.42 -25.12 10.92
C LEU A 172 -8.01 -24.07 11.88
N GLY A 173 -7.55 -22.82 11.78
CA GLY A 173 -7.97 -21.69 12.62
C GLY A 173 -8.99 -20.78 11.96
#